data_AF-A0A936FCJ9-F1
#
_entry.id   AF-A0A936FCJ9-F1
#
_cell.length_a   1.000
_cell.length_b   1.000
_cell.length_c   1.000
_cell.angle_alpha   90.00
_cell.angle_beta   90.00
_cell.angle_gamma   90.00
#
_symmetry.space_group_name_H-M   'P 1'
#
loop_
_entity.id
_entity.type
_entity.pdbx_description
1 polymer ?
#
loop_
_entity_poly.entity_id
_entity_poly.type
_entity_poly.pdbx_seq_one_letter_code
_entity_poly.pdbx_strand_id
1 'polypeptide(L)'
;MAQITYRDFVRLFGITPGADDELVPWLSVKEDGVYVKRLPDGHGLTHTEWLVITESMSGDFDRPEIRFPCSLDQFEKFVDFHGLRGAFDESELPVDEPKARRGGKKALSADQEMEIVRRYDRGYGESVNRLSKAFDVSRPTIDKALKAAKVKG
;
A
#
# COMPACT_ATOMS: atom_id res chain seq x y z
N MET A 1 3.03 1.16 -2.81
CA MET A 1 2.30 0.17 -2.01
C MET A 1 3.19 -1.04 -1.90
N ALA A 2 4.04 -0.97 -0.89
CA ALA A 2 4.68 -2.13 -0.31
C ALA A 2 3.59 -3.08 0.20
N GLN A 3 3.83 -4.38 0.03
CA GLN A 3 2.97 -5.42 0.57
C GLN A 3 3.83 -6.30 1.45
N ILE A 4 3.23 -6.82 2.51
CA ILE A 4 3.85 -7.78 3.40
C ILE A 4 3.49 -9.16 2.88
N THR A 5 4.49 -9.88 2.39
CA THR A 5 4.34 -11.29 1.99
C THR A 5 4.46 -12.20 3.20
N TYR A 6 4.10 -13.48 3.05
CA TYR A 6 4.35 -14.50 4.09
C TYR A 6 5.82 -14.50 4.54
N ARG A 7 6.76 -14.39 3.60
CA ARG A 7 8.19 -14.37 3.91
C ARG A 7 8.59 -13.15 4.73
N ASP A 8 8.04 -11.99 4.44
CA ASP A 8 8.28 -10.77 5.21
C ASP A 8 7.68 -10.91 6.61
N PHE A 9 6.46 -11.46 6.71
CA PHE A 9 5.79 -11.71 7.99
C PHE A 9 6.58 -12.65 8.91
N VAL A 10 7.05 -13.77 8.38
CA VAL A 10 7.89 -14.74 9.11
C VAL A 10 9.17 -14.08 9.61
N ARG A 11 9.80 -13.21 8.81
CA ARG A 11 11.00 -12.47 9.22
C ARG A 11 10.71 -11.45 10.31
N LEU A 12 9.65 -10.66 10.15
CA LEU A 12 9.23 -9.64 11.12
C LEU A 12 9.05 -10.21 12.51
N PHE A 13 8.39 -11.38 12.60
CA PHE A 13 8.10 -12.04 13.87
C PHE A 13 9.15 -13.09 14.29
N GLY A 14 10.23 -13.26 13.51
CA GLY A 14 11.27 -14.26 13.81
C GLY A 14 10.76 -15.71 13.84
N ILE A 15 9.69 -16.02 13.10
CA ILE A 15 9.07 -17.35 13.07
C ILE A 15 10.00 -18.29 12.30
N THR A 16 10.18 -19.52 12.79
CA THR A 16 10.94 -20.55 12.06
C THR A 16 9.97 -21.36 11.20
N PRO A 17 10.07 -21.33 9.86
CA PRO A 17 9.16 -22.07 8.99
C PRO A 17 9.16 -23.57 9.31
N GLY A 18 7.99 -24.15 9.54
CA GLY A 18 7.81 -25.59 9.71
C GLY A 18 8.11 -26.14 11.11
N ALA A 19 8.49 -25.30 12.07
CA ALA A 19 8.43 -25.62 13.49
C ALA A 19 7.16 -24.97 14.03
N ASP A 20 6.05 -25.73 14.04
CA ASP A 20 4.71 -25.33 14.51
C ASP A 20 4.48 -23.83 14.36
N ASP A 21 4.03 -23.37 13.19
CA ASP A 21 3.92 -21.95 12.79
C ASP A 21 3.02 -21.12 13.73
N GLU A 22 3.49 -20.91 14.95
CA GLU A 22 2.81 -20.32 16.09
C GLU A 22 3.36 -18.91 16.26
N LEU A 23 2.53 -17.94 15.93
CA LEU A 23 2.82 -16.55 16.24
C LEU A 23 2.59 -16.28 17.74
N VAL A 24 1.46 -16.78 18.24
CA VAL A 24 1.03 -16.77 19.64
C VAL A 24 0.19 -18.04 19.87
N PRO A 25 -0.08 -18.44 21.13
CA PRO A 25 -0.75 -19.72 21.42
C PRO A 25 -2.07 -19.94 20.67
N TRP A 26 -2.80 -18.87 20.34
CA TRP A 26 -4.10 -18.91 19.64
C TRP A 26 -4.06 -18.55 18.15
N LEU A 27 -2.90 -18.22 17.57
CA LEU A 27 -2.77 -17.91 16.12
C LEU A 27 -1.81 -18.87 15.43
N SER A 28 -2.21 -19.35 14.26
CA SER A 28 -1.41 -20.17 13.35
C SER A 28 -1.12 -19.40 12.07
N VAL A 29 0.14 -19.39 11.65
CA VAL A 29 0.60 -18.74 10.42
C VAL A 29 0.69 -19.79 9.31
N LYS A 30 0.13 -19.49 8.15
CA LYS A 30 0.22 -20.31 6.94
C LYS A 30 0.72 -19.46 5.77
N GLU A 31 1.11 -20.10 4.68
CA GLU A 31 1.63 -19.40 3.49
C GLU A 31 0.64 -18.38 2.91
N ASP A 32 -0.66 -18.61 3.06
CA ASP A 32 -1.74 -17.76 2.53
C ASP A 32 -2.34 -16.78 3.55
N GLY A 33 -2.04 -16.91 4.84
CA GLY A 33 -2.53 -15.99 5.86
C GLY A 33 -2.34 -16.47 7.29
N VAL A 34 -2.79 -15.65 8.24
CA VAL A 34 -2.83 -16.00 9.68
C VAL A 34 -4.24 -16.38 10.07
N TYR A 35 -4.39 -17.47 10.81
CA TYR A 35 -5.66 -18.06 11.22
C TYR A 35 -5.72 -18.18 12.74
N VAL A 36 -6.92 -18.08 13.31
CA VAL A 36 -7.12 -18.46 14.72
C VAL A 36 -7.10 -19.98 14.83
N LYS A 37 -6.31 -20.52 15.77
CA LYS A 37 -6.28 -21.96 16.04
C LYS A 37 -7.61 -22.37 16.66
N ARG A 38 -8.25 -23.40 16.12
CA ARG A 38 -9.36 -24.06 16.81
C ARG A 38 -8.82 -24.84 18.01
N LEU A 39 -9.53 -24.80 19.13
CA LEU A 39 -9.25 -25.75 20.22
C LEU A 39 -9.49 -27.18 19.71
N PRO A 40 -8.74 -28.17 20.23
CA PRO A 40 -8.99 -29.56 19.92
C PRO A 40 -10.45 -29.95 20.18
N ASP A 41 -10.99 -30.81 19.32
CA ASP A 41 -12.33 -31.38 19.51
C ASP A 41 -12.40 -32.08 20.88
N GLY A 42 -13.34 -31.63 21.73
CA GLY A 42 -13.50 -32.17 23.09
C GLY A 42 -13.98 -31.18 24.14
N HIS A 43 -13.91 -29.87 23.87
CA HIS A 43 -14.36 -28.83 24.82
C HIS A 43 -15.87 -28.52 24.75
N GLY A 44 -16.61 -29.16 23.85
CA GLY A 44 -18.08 -29.03 23.77
C GLY A 44 -18.58 -27.65 23.30
N LEU A 45 -17.70 -26.76 22.86
CA LEU A 45 -18.07 -25.43 22.37
C LEU A 45 -18.49 -25.51 20.89
N THR A 46 -19.62 -24.88 20.57
CA THR A 46 -20.05 -24.69 19.19
C THR A 46 -19.20 -23.60 18.51
N HIS A 47 -19.16 -23.62 17.17
CA HIS A 47 -18.44 -22.63 16.36
C HIS A 47 -18.82 -21.18 16.70
N THR A 48 -20.11 -20.94 16.97
CA THR A 48 -20.65 -19.62 17.34
C THR A 48 -20.19 -19.17 18.73
N GLU A 49 -20.19 -20.07 19.72
CA GLU A 49 -19.70 -19.76 21.07
C GLU A 49 -18.22 -19.44 21.06
N TRP A 50 -17.47 -20.14 20.20
CA TRP A 50 -16.05 -19.88 20.03
C TRP A 50 -15.78 -18.51 19.41
N LEU A 51 -16.56 -18.11 18.40
CA LEU A 51 -16.47 -16.77 17.75
C LEU A 51 -16.64 -15.63 18.74
N VAL A 52 -17.56 -15.80 19.70
CA VAL A 52 -17.79 -14.80 20.76
C VAL A 52 -16.60 -14.71 21.72
N ILE A 53 -15.91 -15.84 21.98
CA ILE A 53 -14.81 -15.90 22.96
C ILE A 53 -13.49 -15.43 22.39
N THR A 54 -13.19 -15.77 21.13
CA THR A 54 -11.85 -15.50 20.55
C THR A 54 -11.74 -14.14 19.86
N GLU A 55 -12.84 -13.37 19.81
CA GLU A 55 -12.93 -12.06 19.16
C GLU A 55 -12.16 -12.05 17.83
N SER A 56 -12.57 -12.89 16.86
CA SER A 56 -11.94 -12.92 15.53
C SER A 56 -12.20 -11.60 14.78
N MET A 57 -11.17 -10.99 14.18
CA MET A 57 -11.34 -9.80 13.33
C MET A 57 -12.11 -10.14 12.06
N SER A 58 -11.95 -11.37 11.55
CA SER A 58 -12.65 -11.85 10.34
C SER A 58 -14.10 -12.29 10.62
N GLY A 59 -14.42 -12.62 11.88
CA GLY A 59 -15.70 -13.18 12.28
C GLY A 59 -15.98 -14.59 11.75
N ASP A 60 -14.97 -15.29 11.22
CA ASP A 60 -15.08 -16.62 10.60
C ASP A 60 -13.76 -17.40 10.74
N PHE A 61 -13.75 -18.52 11.48
CA PHE A 61 -12.54 -19.31 11.72
C PHE A 61 -11.98 -20.01 10.49
N ASP A 62 -12.78 -20.14 9.42
CA ASP A 62 -12.31 -20.69 8.15
C ASP A 62 -11.67 -19.63 7.25
N ARG A 63 -11.69 -18.36 7.70
CA ARG A 63 -11.02 -17.25 7.05
C ARG A 63 -9.79 -16.83 7.84
N PRO A 64 -8.74 -16.39 7.13
CA PRO A 64 -7.60 -15.80 7.80
C PRO A 64 -7.98 -14.43 8.40
N GLU A 65 -7.45 -14.16 9.58
CA GLU A 65 -7.41 -12.84 10.21
C GLU A 65 -6.72 -11.82 9.30
N ILE A 66 -5.65 -12.25 8.63
CA ILE A 66 -4.97 -11.47 7.60
C ILE A 66 -4.50 -12.38 6.47
N ARG A 67 -4.77 -11.99 5.21
CA ARG A 67 -4.29 -12.71 4.02
C ARG A 67 -2.93 -12.20 3.57
N PHE A 68 -2.07 -13.10 3.14
CA PHE A 68 -0.87 -12.74 2.41
C PHE A 68 -1.12 -12.75 0.89
N PRO A 69 -0.50 -11.81 0.13
CA PRO A 69 0.16 -10.60 0.62
C PRO A 69 -0.87 -9.56 1.13
N CYS A 70 -0.54 -8.87 2.23
CA CYS A 70 -1.38 -7.80 2.80
C CYS A 70 -0.74 -6.41 2.60
N SER A 71 -1.55 -5.35 2.69
CA SER A 71 -1.03 -3.98 2.79
C SER A 71 -0.46 -3.69 4.18
N LEU A 72 0.38 -2.66 4.29
CA LEU A 72 0.86 -2.18 5.59
C LEU A 72 -0.29 -1.77 6.52
N ASP A 73 -1.32 -1.10 6.01
CA ASP A 73 -2.52 -0.72 6.79
C ASP A 73 -3.28 -1.95 7.33
N GLN A 74 -3.40 -3.02 6.53
CA GLN A 74 -4.02 -4.27 7.00
C GLN A 74 -3.18 -4.94 8.08
N PHE A 75 -1.86 -4.93 7.93
CA PHE A 75 -0.93 -5.45 8.92
C PHE A 75 -0.98 -4.67 10.23
N GLU A 76 -0.97 -3.34 10.17
CA GLU A 76 -1.06 -2.48 11.36
C GLU A 76 -2.35 -2.73 12.14
N LYS A 77 -3.48 -2.84 11.45
CA LYS A 77 -4.77 -3.17 12.08
C LYS A 77 -4.75 -4.53 12.76
N PHE A 78 -4.18 -5.55 12.09
CA PHE A 78 -4.04 -6.89 12.66
C PHE A 78 -3.17 -6.87 13.91
N VAL A 79 -2.03 -6.16 13.87
CA VAL A 79 -1.11 -6.01 15.00
C VAL A 79 -1.78 -5.31 16.18
N ASP A 80 -2.47 -4.20 15.92
CA ASP A 80 -3.19 -3.43 16.95
C ASP A 80 -4.31 -4.26 17.58
N PHE A 81 -5.07 -4.98 16.75
CA PHE A 81 -6.17 -5.81 17.20
C PHE A 81 -5.74 -6.93 18.14
N HIS A 82 -4.65 -7.63 17.82
CA HIS A 82 -4.13 -8.71 18.65
C HIS A 82 -3.13 -8.24 19.72
N GLY A 83 -2.89 -6.93 19.86
CA GLY A 83 -1.95 -6.39 20.83
C GLY A 83 -0.50 -6.83 20.62
N LEU A 84 -0.10 -7.05 19.37
CA LEU A 84 1.22 -7.57 18.99
C LEU A 84 2.27 -6.46 18.78
N ARG A 85 1.96 -5.21 19.18
CA ARG A 85 2.92 -4.10 19.11
C ARG A 85 4.16 -4.42 19.95
N GLY A 86 5.33 -4.28 19.34
CA GLY A 86 6.61 -4.64 19.95
C GLY A 86 6.96 -6.13 19.94
N ALA A 87 6.10 -6.99 19.39
CA ALA A 87 6.38 -8.43 19.22
C ALA A 87 7.07 -8.77 17.88
N PHE A 88 7.34 -7.77 17.04
CA PHE A 88 8.03 -7.92 15.76
C PHE A 88 9.10 -6.84 15.60
N ASP A 89 10.06 -7.08 14.72
CA ASP A 89 11.10 -6.11 14.38
C ASP A 89 10.55 -5.05 13.43
N GLU A 90 10.19 -3.88 13.97
CA GLU A 90 9.70 -2.74 13.19
C GLU A 90 10.72 -2.23 12.16
N SER A 91 12.02 -2.50 12.35
CA SER A 91 13.06 -2.06 11.40
C SER A 91 13.08 -2.89 10.11
N GLU A 92 12.51 -4.09 10.14
CA GLU A 92 12.36 -4.99 8.99
C GLU A 92 11.03 -4.75 8.24
N LEU A 93 10.19 -3.81 8.69
CA LEU A 93 8.98 -3.46 7.97
C LEU A 93 9.34 -3.04 6.54
N PRO A 94 8.62 -3.54 5.53
CA PRO A 94 8.87 -3.12 4.16
C PRO A 94 8.49 -1.65 4.05
N VAL A 95 9.50 -0.78 4.18
CA VAL A 95 9.39 0.61 3.79
C VAL A 95 8.99 0.61 2.33
N ASP A 96 7.91 1.34 2.02
CA ASP A 96 7.66 1.77 0.65
C ASP A 96 8.88 2.64 0.32
N GLU A 97 9.98 2.04 -0.17
CA GLU A 97 10.89 2.76 -1.05
C GLU A 97 9.94 3.43 -2.04
N PRO A 98 9.92 4.77 -2.11
CA PRO A 98 8.91 5.44 -2.89
C PRO A 98 9.04 4.88 -4.29
N LYS A 99 8.11 3.99 -4.67
CA LYS A 99 8.03 3.46 -6.03
C LYS A 99 7.95 4.72 -6.86
N ALA A 100 9.07 5.05 -7.51
CA ALA A 100 9.15 6.19 -8.40
C ALA A 100 7.92 6.03 -9.28
N ARG A 101 6.92 6.89 -9.06
CA ARG A 101 5.66 6.79 -9.76
C ARG A 101 6.10 6.77 -11.21
N ARG A 102 5.84 5.67 -11.93
CA ARG A 102 5.87 5.69 -13.39
C ARG A 102 4.69 6.55 -13.86
N GLY A 103 4.60 7.80 -13.38
CA GLY A 103 4.19 8.87 -14.24
C GLY A 103 5.22 8.83 -15.35
N GLY A 104 4.78 8.49 -16.56
CA GLY A 104 5.63 8.63 -17.74
C GLY A 104 6.32 9.98 -17.62
N LYS A 105 7.64 10.01 -17.85
CA LYS A 105 8.46 11.22 -17.75
C LYS A 105 7.61 12.38 -18.22
N LYS A 106 7.27 13.32 -17.31
CA LYS A 106 6.52 14.50 -17.75
C LYS A 106 7.30 15.05 -18.92
N ALA A 107 6.63 15.19 -20.07
CA ALA A 107 7.27 15.70 -21.28
C ALA A 107 7.83 17.12 -21.07
N LEU A 108 7.40 17.79 -20.00
CA LEU A 108 7.88 19.09 -19.55
C LEU A 108 8.31 19.01 -18.08
N SER A 109 9.49 19.53 -17.78
CA SER A 109 9.93 19.84 -16.42
C SER A 109 9.15 21.03 -15.85
N ALA A 110 9.18 21.20 -14.52
CA ALA A 110 8.53 22.34 -13.86
C ALA A 110 9.07 23.70 -14.39
N ASP A 111 10.37 23.78 -14.66
CA ASP A 111 11.00 24.98 -15.24
C ASP A 111 10.48 25.28 -16.65
N GLN A 112 10.27 24.23 -17.46
CA GLN A 112 9.68 24.36 -18.80
C GLN A 112 8.20 24.77 -18.74
N GLU A 113 7.42 24.22 -17.80
CA GLU A 113 6.02 24.63 -17.58
C GLU A 113 5.95 26.14 -17.20
N MET A 114 6.85 26.62 -16.33
CA MET A 114 6.94 28.04 -15.96
C MET A 114 7.32 28.95 -17.13
N GLU A 115 8.30 28.54 -17.94
CA GLU A 115 8.73 29.33 -19.10
C GLU A 115 7.64 29.37 -20.20
N ILE A 116 6.88 28.29 -20.38
CA ILE A 116 5.70 28.26 -21.26
C ILE A 116 4.66 29.29 -20.80
N VAL A 117 4.33 29.29 -19.50
CA VAL A 117 3.38 30.26 -18.92
C VAL A 117 3.89 31.68 -19.11
N ARG A 118 5.18 31.94 -18.83
CA ARG A 118 5.80 33.25 -18.97
C ARG A 118 5.78 33.77 -20.41
N ARG A 119 6.00 32.90 -21.40
CA ARG A 119 5.96 33.27 -22.83
C ARG A 119 4.54 33.45 -23.35
N TYR A 120 3.58 32.74 -22.78
CA TYR A 120 2.16 32.87 -23.12
C TYR A 120 1.53 34.15 -22.55
N ASP A 121 1.91 34.58 -21.33
CA ASP A 121 1.25 35.68 -20.61
C ASP A 121 1.79 37.10 -20.93
N ARG A 122 2.83 37.23 -21.77
CA ARG A 122 3.55 38.51 -22.04
C ARG A 122 2.84 39.50 -22.98
N GLY A 123 1.53 39.68 -22.89
CA GLY A 123 0.77 40.74 -23.63
C GLY A 123 0.74 40.64 -25.17
N TYR A 124 1.61 39.81 -25.78
CA TYR A 124 1.66 39.38 -27.17
C TYR A 124 1.81 37.85 -27.25
N GLY A 125 1.17 37.15 -26.31
CA GLY A 125 1.40 35.74 -25.98
C GLY A 125 1.75 34.83 -27.16
N GLU A 126 2.84 34.09 -27.05
CA GLU A 126 3.18 33.10 -28.07
C GLU A 126 2.05 32.09 -28.20
N SER A 127 1.54 31.90 -29.42
CA SER A 127 0.52 30.89 -29.68
C SER A 127 1.00 29.49 -29.24
N VAL A 128 0.08 28.65 -28.78
CA VAL A 128 0.34 27.23 -28.43
C VAL A 128 1.12 26.49 -29.53
N ASN A 129 0.93 26.87 -30.80
CA ASN A 129 1.64 26.28 -31.93
C ASN A 129 3.13 26.67 -31.99
N ARG A 130 3.48 27.91 -31.62
CA ARG A 130 4.89 28.34 -31.50
C ARG A 130 5.56 27.70 -30.29
N LEU A 131 4.86 27.65 -29.15
CA LEU A 131 5.35 26.99 -27.94
C LEU A 131 5.58 25.49 -28.17
N SER A 132 4.66 24.80 -28.85
CA SER A 132 4.81 23.38 -29.21
C SER A 132 6.10 23.13 -30.00
N LYS A 133 6.44 24.00 -30.96
CA LYS A 133 7.70 23.91 -31.72
C LYS A 133 8.93 24.26 -30.88
N ALA A 134 8.83 25.29 -30.03
CA ALA A 134 9.95 25.76 -29.22
C ALA A 134 10.36 24.76 -28.13
N PHE A 135 9.40 24.00 -27.59
CA PHE A 135 9.64 23.01 -26.53
C PHE A 135 9.66 21.56 -27.05
N ASP A 136 9.53 21.35 -28.37
CA ASP A 136 9.47 20.04 -29.03
C ASP A 136 8.46 19.06 -28.38
N VAL A 137 7.29 19.58 -28.04
CA VAL A 137 6.21 18.81 -27.41
C VAL A 137 4.90 19.02 -28.13
N SER A 138 3.98 18.05 -28.02
CA SER A 138 2.67 18.14 -28.63
C SER A 138 1.86 19.35 -28.11
N ARG A 139 1.03 19.95 -28.96
CA ARG A 139 0.12 21.04 -28.57
C ARG A 139 -0.78 20.67 -27.36
N PRO A 140 -1.36 19.45 -27.28
CA PRO A 140 -2.06 19.00 -26.09
C PRO A 140 -1.24 19.05 -24.79
N THR A 141 0.07 18.82 -24.87
CA THR A 141 0.98 18.92 -23.72
C THR A 141 1.10 20.35 -23.24
N ILE A 142 1.26 21.31 -24.17
CA ILE A 142 1.29 22.75 -23.86
C ILE A 142 -0.04 23.21 -23.26
N ASP A 143 -1.18 22.78 -23.83
CA ASP A 143 -2.51 23.11 -23.30
C ASP A 143 -2.73 22.58 -21.88
N LYS A 144 -2.26 21.37 -21.58
CA LYS A 144 -2.29 20.82 -20.21
C LYS A 144 -1.46 21.67 -19.25
N ALA A 145 -0.28 22.12 -19.65
CA ALA A 145 0.57 22.98 -18.83
C ALA A 145 -0.10 24.34 -18.54
N LEU A 146 -0.69 24.97 -19.56
CA LEU A 146 -1.40 26.25 -19.40
C LEU A 146 -2.68 26.13 -18.54
N LYS A 147 -3.43 25.02 -18.68
CA LYS A 147 -4.59 24.72 -17.82
C LYS A 147 -4.18 24.45 -16.37
N ALA A 148 -3.10 23.70 -16.15
CA ALA A 148 -2.56 23.46 -14.81
C ALA A 148 -2.16 24.76 -14.11
N ALA A 149 -1.62 25.72 -14.87
CA ALA A 149 -1.28 27.06 -14.39
C ALA A 149 -2.47 28.03 -14.30
N LYS A 150 -3.69 27.59 -14.66
CA LYS A 150 -4.92 28.42 -14.70
C LYS A 150 -4.85 29.67 -15.58
N VAL A 151 -3.93 29.69 -16.55
CA VAL A 151 -3.75 30.82 -17.49
C VAL A 151 -4.66 30.68 -18.72
N LYS A 152 -5.13 29.46 -18.99
CA LYS A 152 -6.04 29.15 -20.09
C LYS A 152 -7.15 28.23 -19.61
N GLY A 153 -8.41 28.62 -19.87
CA GLY A 153 -9.62 27.83 -19.60
C GLY A 153 -9.79 26.68 -20.59
#